data_AF-A0A6N2EFG9-F1
#
_entry.id   AF-A0A6N2EFG9-F1
#
_cell.length_a   1.000
_cell.length_b   1.000
_cell.length_c   1.000
_cell.angle_alpha   90.00
_cell.angle_beta   90.00
_cell.angle_gamma   90.00
#
_symmetry.space_group_name_H-M   'P 1'
#
loop_
_entity.id
_entity.type
_entity.pdbx_description
1 polymer ?
#
loop_
_entity_poly.entity_id
_entity_poly.type
_entity_poly.pdbx_seq_one_letter_code
_entity_poly.pdbx_strand_id
1 'polypeptide(L)' 'MIGQPTVVVPNSSMQLYYGSVEPIDDTDISFVVNNNGNSYRLEADCADGLLDGEVPTSLAEAELINAACQVAFGSI' A
#
# COMPACT_ATOMS: atom_id res chain seq x y z
N MET A 1 -5.93 1.95 22.76
CA MET A 1 -6.04 1.52 21.36
C MET A 1 -4.71 0.89 21.00
N ILE A 2 -4.69 -0.43 20.78
CA ILE A 2 -3.46 -1.14 20.41
C ILE A 2 -3.09 -0.65 19.00
N GLY A 3 -1.94 -0.01 18.82
CA GLY A 3 -1.54 0.52 17.52
C GLY A 3 -1.43 -0.62 16.51
N GLN A 4 -2.12 -0.51 15.37
CA GLN A 4 -1.93 -1.46 14.29
C GLN A 4 -0.48 -1.37 13.80
N PRO A 5 0.20 -2.50 13.51
CA PRO A 5 1.55 -2.46 12.96
C PRO A 5 1.52 -1.69 11.63
N THR A 6 2.41 -0.72 11.48
CA THR A 6 2.57 0.05 10.24
C THR A 6 3.90 -0.27 9.58
N VAL A 7 3.89 -0.27 8.25
CA VAL A 7 5.09 -0.25 7.42
C VAL A 7 5.32 1.20 7.00
N VAL A 8 6.49 1.75 7.36
CA VAL A 8 6.89 3.08 6.88
C VAL A 8 7.24 2.94 5.40
N VAL A 9 6.56 3.72 4.56
CA VAL A 9 6.88 3.77 3.13
C VAL A 9 8.12 4.64 2.96
N PRO A 10 9.20 4.14 2.32
CA PRO A 10 10.38 4.94 2.10
C PRO A 10 10.07 6.24 1.31
N ASN A 11 10.98 7.22 1.44
CA ASN A 11 10.90 8.52 0.76
C ASN A 11 9.57 9.29 0.93
N SER A 12 8.81 9.02 1.99
CA SER A 12 7.50 9.63 2.20
C SER A 12 7.14 9.77 3.68
N SER A 13 6.07 10.53 3.95
CA SER A 13 5.39 10.57 5.26
C SER A 13 4.35 9.46 5.42
N MET A 14 4.20 8.58 4.43
CA MET A 14 3.15 7.57 4.41
C MET A 14 3.50 6.38 5.28
N GLN A 15 2.48 5.85 5.94
CA GLN A 15 2.56 4.62 6.72
C GLN A 15 1.45 3.68 6.28
N LEU A 16 1.82 2.56 5.69
CA LEU A 16 0.89 1.50 5.33
C LEU A 16 0.43 0.77 6.60
N TYR A 17 -0.88 0.65 6.82
CA TYR A 17 -1.41 -0.18 7.89
C TYR A 17 -1.34 -1.66 7.46
N TYR A 18 -0.38 -2.40 8.00
CA TYR A 18 -0.05 -3.76 7.56
C TYR A 18 -1.28 -4.69 7.57
N GLY A 19 -2.06 -4.66 8.65
CA GLY A 19 -3.25 -5.50 8.81
C GLY A 19 -4.47 -5.05 8.00
N SER A 20 -4.35 -4.01 7.17
CA SER A 20 -5.43 -3.54 6.30
C SER A 20 -5.29 -4.00 4.85
N VAL A 21 -4.18 -4.66 4.52
CA VAL A 21 -3.93 -5.18 3.17
C VAL A 21 -4.85 -6.37 2.93
N GLU A 22 -5.78 -6.22 2.00
CA GLU A 22 -6.77 -7.23 1.63
C GLU A 22 -6.75 -7.43 0.11
N PRO A 23 -6.53 -8.65 -0.39
CA PRO A 23 -6.64 -8.93 -1.82
C PRO A 23 -8.10 -8.75 -2.28
N ILE A 24 -8.27 -8.07 -3.41
CA ILE A 24 -9.54 -7.94 -4.14
C ILE A 24 -9.68 -9.15 -5.08
N ASP A 25 -8.61 -9.45 -5.81
CA ASP A 25 -8.47 -10.64 -6.66
C ASP A 25 -7.01 -11.15 -6.68
N ASP A 26 -6.59 -11.80 -7.76
CA ASP A 26 -5.26 -12.40 -7.90
C ASP A 26 -4.14 -11.37 -8.06
N THR A 27 -4.48 -10.14 -8.46
CA THR A 27 -3.51 -9.07 -8.78
C THR A 27 -3.80 -7.76 -8.05
N ASP A 28 -5.07 -7.49 -7.76
CA ASP A 28 -5.51 -6.26 -7.11
C ASP A 28 -5.59 -6.42 -5.59
N ILE A 29 -5.17 -5.37 -4.86
CA ILE A 29 -5.27 -5.28 -3.41
C ILE A 29 -5.90 -3.96 -3.00
N SER A 30 -6.61 -3.95 -1.87
CA SER A 30 -7.00 -2.75 -1.16
C SER A 30 -6.21 -2.62 0.13
N PHE A 31 -5.84 -1.41 0.51
CA PHE A 31 -5.11 -1.16 1.74
C PHE A 31 -5.35 0.26 2.25
N VAL A 32 -5.02 0.48 3.52
CA VAL A 32 -5.15 1.79 4.17
C VAL A 32 -3.76 2.34 4.47
N VAL A 33 -3.55 3.61 4.13
CA VAL A 33 -2.35 4.38 4.50
C VAL A 33 -2.70 5.53 5.42
N ASN A 34 -1.82 5.83 6.36
CA ASN A 34 -1.79 7.12 7.02
C ASN A 34 -0.85 8.06 6.27
N ASN A 35 -1.31 9.26 5.94
CA ASN A 35 -0.46 10.33 5.47
C ASN A 35 -0.73 11.59 6.30
N ASN A 36 0.27 12.00 7.10
CA ASN A 36 0.20 13.18 7.95
C ASN A 36 -1.03 13.19 8.90
N GLY A 37 -1.40 12.04 9.45
CA GLY A 37 -2.51 11.89 10.38
C GLY A 37 -3.86 11.59 9.74
N ASN A 38 -3.98 11.71 8.41
CA ASN A 38 -5.19 11.34 7.68
C ASN A 38 -5.06 9.92 7.13
N SER A 39 -6.15 9.15 7.16
CA SER A 39 -6.17 7.80 6.62
C SER A 39 -6.91 7.74 5.29
N TYR A 40 -6.31 7.08 4.30
CA TYR A 40 -6.84 6.90 2.96
C TYR A 40 -6.89 5.42 2.64
N ARG A 41 -7.97 4.96 2.03
CA ARG A 41 -8.02 3.63 1.41
C ARG A 41 -7.67 3.80 -0.05
N LEU A 42 -6.74 2.98 -0.51
CA LEU A 42 -6.21 2.96 -1.86
C LEU A 42 -6.28 1.53 -2.38
N GLU A 43 -6.24 1.40 -3.69
CA GLU A 43 -6.15 0.14 -4.40
C GLU A 43 -4.85 0.11 -5.20
N ALA A 44 -4.22 -1.06 -5.30
CA ALA A 44 -3.08 -1.24 -6.19
C ALA A 44 -3.24 -2.50 -7.02
N ASP A 45 -2.92 -2.36 -8.30
CA ASP A 45 -2.70 -3.48 -9.21
C ASP A 45 -1.23 -3.90 -9.08
N CYS A 46 -0.99 -5.04 -8.48
CA CYS A 46 0.35 -5.57 -8.23
C CYS A 46 0.99 -6.21 -9.47
N ALA A 47 0.22 -6.46 -10.53
CA ALA A 47 0.75 -6.97 -11.80
C ALA A 47 1.24 -5.82 -12.69
N ASP A 48 0.42 -4.79 -12.87
CA ASP A 48 0.74 -3.65 -13.73
C ASP A 48 1.43 -2.50 -12.97
N GLY A 49 1.46 -2.56 -11.64
CA GLY A 49 2.12 -1.57 -10.78
C GLY A 49 1.37 -0.24 -10.71
N LEU A 50 0.04 -0.29 -10.73
CA LEU A 50 -0.83 0.88 -10.73
C LEU A 50 -1.30 1.20 -9.31
N LEU A 51 -1.53 2.48 -9.03
CA LEU A 51 -2.16 2.97 -7.80
C LEU A 51 -3.47 3.66 -8.17
N ASP A 52 -4.59 3.16 -7.65
CA ASP A 52 -5.94 3.61 -7.99
C ASP A 52 -6.19 3.66 -9.52
N GLY A 53 -5.58 2.71 -10.25
CA GLY A 53 -5.68 2.61 -11.73
C GLY A 53 -4.75 3.54 -12.51
N GLU A 54 -3.91 4.34 -11.85
CA GLU A 54 -3.00 5.29 -12.48
C GLU A 54 -1.53 4.88 -12.29
N VAL A 55 -0.68 5.29 -13.25
CA VAL A 55 0.76 5.08 -13.15
C VAL A 55 1.34 5.96 -12.04
N PRO A 56 2.16 5.42 -11.12
CA PRO A 56 2.78 6.19 -10.05
C PRO A 56 3.58 7.37 -10.59
N THR A 57 3.31 8.56 -10.05
CA THR A 57 3.94 9.82 -10.46
C THR A 57 5.13 10.19 -9.58
N SER A 58 5.31 9.47 -8.48
CA SER A 58 6.40 9.69 -7.52
C SER A 58 7.06 8.38 -7.07
N LEU A 59 8.30 8.48 -6.61
CA LEU A 59 9.01 7.35 -5.99
C LEU A 59 8.27 6.81 -4.76
N ALA A 60 7.65 7.71 -3.99
CA ALA A 60 6.87 7.36 -2.81
C ALA A 60 5.65 6.48 -3.13
N GLU A 61 4.93 6.76 -4.23
CA GLU A 61 3.81 5.94 -4.69
C GLU A 61 4.27 4.57 -5.18
N ALA A 62 5.36 4.53 -5.96
CA ALA A 62 5.94 3.27 -6.42
C ALA A 62 6.42 2.40 -5.24
N GLU A 63 7.06 3.00 -4.24
CA GLU A 63 7.49 2.30 -3.03
C GLU A 63 6.31 1.85 -2.16
N LEU A 64 5.21 2.62 -2.14
CA LEU A 64 3.98 2.22 -1.47
C LEU A 64 3.37 0.96 -2.11
N ILE A 65 3.25 0.94 -3.44
CA ILE A 65 2.75 -0.24 -4.18
C ILE A 65 3.65 -1.44 -3.88
N ASN A 66 4.97 -1.28 -4.00
CA ASN A 66 5.91 -2.36 -3.70
C ASN A 66 5.73 -2.90 -2.27
N ALA A 67 5.62 -2.01 -1.27
CA ALA A 67 5.41 -2.43 0.11
C ALA A 67 4.08 -3.18 0.29
N ALA A 68 2.98 -2.66 -0.25
CA ALA A 68 1.66 -3.26 -0.11
C ALA A 68 1.56 -4.62 -0.83
N CYS A 69 2.05 -4.70 -2.06
CA CYS A 69 2.06 -5.93 -2.87
C CYS A 69 2.95 -7.01 -2.27
N GLN A 70 4.10 -6.65 -1.68
CA GLN A 70 4.94 -7.61 -0.97
C GLN A 70 4.26 -8.17 0.29
N VAL A 71 3.43 -7.37 0.97
CA VAL A 71 2.64 -7.87 2.11
C VAL A 71 1.57 -8.86 1.64
N ALA A 72 0.87 -8.55 0.55
CA ALA A 72 -0.20 -9.40 0.03
C ALA A 72 0.32 -10.71 -0.60
N PHE A 73 1.40 -10.63 -1.39
CA PHE A 73 1.84 -11.72 -2.27
C PHE A 73 3.30 -12.14 -2.07
N GLY A 74 4.09 -11.39 -1.31
CA GLY A 74 5.54 -11.62 -1.12
C GLY A 74 5.90 -12.79 -0.20
N SER A 75 4.95 -13.65 0.17
CA SER A 75 5.24 -14.88 0.90
C SER A 75 5.71 -15.97 -0.07
N ILE A 76 7.02 -16.18 -0.14
CA ILE A 76 7.67 -17.39 -0.69
C ILE A 76 8.34 -18.15 0.45
#